data_AF-A0A452RNX4-F1
#
_entry.id   AF-A0A452RNX4-F1
#
_cell.length_a   1.000
_cell.length_b   1.000
_cell.length_c   1.000
_cell.angle_alpha   90.00
_cell.angle_beta   90.00
_cell.angle_gamma   90.00
#
_symmetry.space_group_name_H-M   'P 1'
#
loop_
_entity.id
_entity.type
_entity.pdbx_description
1 polymer ?
#
loop_
_entity_poly.entity_id
_entity_poly.type
_entity_poly.pdbx_seq_one_letter_code
_entity_poly.pdbx_strand_id
1 'polypeptide(L)'
;MYKDTKVSFAGITDRLTLWENPERTFDLVLKVKCHASENEDPVVLWKFPEDFGDQEVLQSVPKFCFPFDIERVSQNQVGQHFTFVLTDIESKQRFGFCRLTSGGRICLCILSYLPWFEVYYKLLNTLADYLAKELENDLNETLKSLYSHPVPKANTPVSLSVHSYFIAPDVTGLPTIPESRNLTEYFVAVDVNNMLQLYASMLHERRIIITSSKLSTLTACLHGSVALLYPMYWQHIYIPVLPPHLLDYFISLLGFYSSLITAKHLFFVFQEITSSREVLEVLAVFHRTSVG
;
A
#
# COMPACT_ATOMS: atom_id res chain seq x y z
N MET A 1 10.66 -4.42 47.50
CA MET A 1 9.18 -4.31 47.39
C MET A 1 8.85 -3.11 46.50
N TYR A 2 9.18 -3.18 45.22
CA TYR A 2 8.71 -2.22 44.22
C TYR A 2 7.64 -2.97 43.43
N LYS A 3 6.38 -2.56 43.62
CA LYS A 3 5.26 -3.11 42.87
C LYS A 3 5.40 -2.64 41.43
N ASP A 4 5.56 -3.59 40.53
CA ASP A 4 5.30 -3.43 39.09
C ASP A 4 3.93 -2.79 38.91
N THR A 5 3.93 -1.50 38.63
CA THR A 5 2.75 -0.85 38.09
C THR A 5 2.77 -1.15 36.59
N LYS A 6 2.18 -2.28 36.20
CA LYS A 6 1.80 -2.54 34.81
C LYS A 6 0.80 -1.45 34.42
N VAL A 7 1.31 -0.39 33.80
CA VAL A 7 0.46 0.53 33.05
C VAL A 7 0.06 -0.22 31.79
N SER A 8 -1.13 -0.80 31.82
CA SER A 8 -1.80 -1.29 30.62
C SER A 8 -2.21 -0.07 29.79
N PHE A 9 -1.38 0.29 28.81
CA PHE A 9 -1.83 1.14 27.73
C PHE A 9 -2.74 0.27 26.85
N ALA A 10 -4.06 0.44 26.99
CA ALA A 10 -4.99 -0.07 25.99
C ALA A 10 -4.66 0.64 24.68
N GLY A 11 -4.18 -0.12 23.68
CA GLY A 11 -3.70 0.39 22.41
C GLY A 11 -4.76 1.24 21.72
N ILE A 12 -4.43 2.51 21.50
CA ILE A 12 -5.18 3.40 20.62
C ILE A 12 -4.59 3.12 19.24
N THR A 13 -5.28 2.31 18.45
CA THR A 13 -5.03 2.10 17.02
C THR A 13 -5.29 3.37 16.22
N ASP A 14 -4.93 3.37 14.94
CA ASP A 14 -5.16 4.43 13.94
C ASP A 14 -6.67 4.63 13.68
N ARG A 15 -7.42 5.07 14.70
CA ARG A 15 -8.88 5.13 14.66
C ARG A 15 -9.39 6.11 13.61
N LEU A 16 -8.56 7.06 13.18
CA LEU A 16 -8.95 8.10 12.24
C LEU A 16 -8.93 7.59 10.81
N THR A 17 -7.88 6.87 10.39
CA THR A 17 -7.75 6.45 8.98
C THR A 17 -7.94 4.96 8.74
N LEU A 18 -7.71 4.09 9.73
CA LEU A 18 -8.09 2.68 9.64
C LEU A 18 -9.58 2.50 9.97
N TRP A 19 -10.19 1.54 9.30
CA TRP A 19 -11.57 1.16 9.56
C TRP A 19 -11.63 0.20 10.75
N GLU A 20 -12.32 0.58 11.83
CA GLU A 20 -12.31 -0.19 13.09
C GLU A 20 -13.04 -1.54 12.99
N ASN A 21 -14.13 -1.61 12.23
CA ASN A 21 -14.98 -2.80 12.15
C ASN A 21 -15.39 -3.08 10.70
N PRO A 22 -14.47 -3.58 9.85
CA PRO A 22 -14.82 -3.83 8.45
C PRO A 22 -15.78 -5.00 8.39
N GLU A 23 -16.76 -4.94 7.50
CA GLU A 23 -17.78 -5.99 7.40
C GLU A 23 -17.20 -7.31 6.89
N ARG A 24 -16.11 -7.23 6.12
CA ARG A 24 -15.50 -8.36 5.42
C ARG A 24 -14.00 -8.37 5.62
N THR A 25 -13.42 -9.56 5.42
CA THR A 25 -11.97 -9.71 5.38
C THR A 25 -11.39 -8.98 4.18
N PHE A 26 -12.01 -9.06 3.01
CA PHE A 26 -11.64 -8.27 1.84
C PHE A 26 -12.88 -7.96 0.99
N ASP A 27 -12.77 -6.95 0.13
CA ASP A 27 -13.89 -6.47 -0.67
C ASP A 27 -13.86 -7.02 -2.10
N LEU A 28 -12.66 -7.11 -2.68
CA LEU A 28 -12.44 -7.46 -4.08
C LEU A 28 -11.10 -8.15 -4.29
N VAL A 29 -11.06 -9.18 -5.14
CA VAL A 29 -9.84 -9.73 -5.73
C VAL A 29 -9.90 -9.58 -7.24
N LEU A 30 -8.84 -9.07 -7.85
CA LEU A 30 -8.72 -8.91 -9.29
C LEU A 30 -7.51 -9.65 -9.84
N LYS A 31 -7.65 -10.21 -11.04
CA LYS A 31 -6.55 -10.57 -11.93
C LYS A 31 -6.55 -9.58 -13.10
N VAL A 32 -5.55 -8.72 -13.14
CA VAL A 32 -5.45 -7.64 -14.11
C VAL A 32 -4.32 -7.91 -15.09
N LYS A 33 -4.59 -7.75 -16.38
CA LYS A 33 -3.59 -7.77 -17.44
C LYS A 33 -3.14 -6.35 -17.74
N CYS A 34 -1.82 -6.19 -17.82
CA CYS A 34 -1.16 -4.94 -18.16
C CYS A 34 -1.59 -4.46 -19.56
N HIS A 35 -1.67 -3.14 -19.75
CA HIS A 35 -1.97 -2.54 -21.03
C HIS A 35 -0.83 -2.72 -22.04
N ALA A 36 -1.13 -2.66 -23.33
CA ALA A 36 -0.10 -2.81 -24.37
C ALA A 36 0.61 -1.50 -24.72
N SER A 37 -0.04 -0.35 -24.48
CA SER A 37 0.49 1.00 -24.72
C SER A 37 -0.20 2.02 -23.78
N GLU A 38 0.40 3.20 -23.56
CA GLU A 38 -0.15 4.23 -22.65
C GLU A 38 -1.58 4.68 -22.97
N ASN A 39 -2.05 4.48 -24.21
CA ASN A 39 -3.40 4.85 -24.64
C ASN A 39 -4.47 3.80 -24.31
N GLU A 40 -4.06 2.66 -23.74
CA GLU A 40 -4.97 1.58 -23.37
C GLU A 40 -5.00 1.42 -21.85
N ASP A 41 -6.20 1.15 -21.31
CA ASP A 41 -6.34 0.84 -19.89
C ASP A 41 -6.03 -0.64 -19.61
N PRO A 42 -5.45 -0.98 -18.45
CA PRO A 42 -5.29 -2.37 -18.01
C PRO A 42 -6.64 -3.11 -17.97
N VAL A 43 -6.63 -4.37 -18.40
CA VAL A 43 -7.85 -5.17 -18.56
C VAL A 43 -8.04 -6.10 -17.36
N VAL A 44 -9.20 -6.05 -16.72
CA VAL A 44 -9.60 -7.04 -15.71
C VAL A 44 -9.93 -8.36 -16.42
N LEU A 45 -9.11 -9.39 -16.20
CA LEU A 45 -9.32 -10.72 -16.76
C LEU A 45 -10.32 -11.54 -15.94
N TRP A 46 -10.29 -11.35 -14.62
CA TRP A 46 -11.10 -12.10 -13.68
C TRP A 46 -11.23 -11.30 -12.39
N LYS A 47 -12.37 -11.45 -11.71
CA LYS A 47 -12.66 -10.79 -10.43
C LYS A 47 -13.43 -11.71 -9.49
N PHE A 48 -13.27 -11.50 -8.19
CA PHE A 48 -14.06 -12.11 -7.14
C PHE A 48 -14.43 -11.06 -6.08
N PRO A 49 -15.70 -10.95 -5.66
CA PRO A 49 -16.85 -11.70 -6.17
C PRO A 49 -17.26 -11.24 -7.59
N GLU A 50 -17.93 -12.11 -8.34
CA GLU A 50 -18.29 -11.86 -9.75
C GLU A 50 -19.34 -10.74 -9.90
N ASP A 51 -20.20 -10.58 -8.89
CA ASP A 51 -21.25 -9.57 -8.81
C ASP A 51 -20.78 -8.24 -8.20
N PHE A 52 -19.47 -8.06 -7.97
CA PHE A 52 -18.93 -6.80 -7.47
C PHE A 52 -19.35 -5.63 -8.38
N GLY A 53 -20.09 -4.68 -7.81
CA GLY A 53 -20.87 -3.68 -8.56
C GLY A 53 -20.28 -2.27 -8.63
N ASP A 54 -19.24 -1.95 -7.84
CA ASP A 54 -18.64 -0.62 -7.81
C ASP A 54 -17.75 -0.39 -9.06
N GLN A 55 -18.29 0.35 -10.03
CA GLN A 55 -17.61 0.62 -11.31
C GLN A 55 -16.41 1.56 -11.16
N GLU A 56 -16.43 2.47 -10.18
CA GLU A 56 -15.32 3.42 -9.97
C GLU A 56 -14.08 2.67 -9.46
N VAL A 57 -14.27 1.73 -8.53
CA VAL A 57 -13.22 0.82 -8.08
C VAL A 57 -12.72 -0.06 -9.24
N LEU A 58 -13.63 -0.60 -10.07
CA LEU A 58 -13.25 -1.44 -11.21
C LEU A 58 -12.49 -0.69 -12.32
N GLN A 59 -12.64 0.63 -12.41
CA GLN A 59 -11.88 1.47 -13.35
C GLN A 59 -10.55 1.96 -12.76
N SER A 60 -10.52 2.28 -11.47
CA SER A 60 -9.34 2.85 -10.81
C SER A 60 -8.30 1.79 -10.43
N VAL A 61 -8.71 0.71 -9.77
CA VAL A 61 -7.80 -0.34 -9.24
C VAL A 61 -6.87 -0.91 -10.33
N PRO A 62 -7.34 -1.25 -11.54
CA PRO A 62 -6.46 -1.72 -12.60
C PRO A 62 -5.29 -0.79 -12.93
N LYS A 63 -5.49 0.53 -12.83
CA LYS A 63 -4.44 1.54 -13.06
C LYS A 63 -3.43 1.60 -11.90
N PHE A 64 -3.89 1.35 -10.67
CA PHE A 64 -3.01 1.21 -9.50
C PHE A 64 -2.27 -0.13 -9.45
N CYS A 65 -2.74 -1.16 -10.17
CA CYS A 65 -2.02 -2.43 -10.34
C CYS A 65 -0.75 -2.29 -11.20
N PHE A 66 -0.68 -1.26 -12.06
CA PHE A 66 0.46 -0.97 -12.93
C PHE A 66 0.82 0.53 -12.87
N PRO A 67 1.27 1.03 -11.71
CA PRO A 67 1.43 2.46 -11.47
C PRO A 67 2.81 2.96 -11.95
N PHE A 68 3.24 2.52 -13.13
CA PHE A 68 4.54 2.84 -13.73
C PHE A 68 4.42 2.93 -15.25
N ASP A 69 5.35 3.64 -15.86
CA ASP A 69 5.48 3.71 -17.30
C ASP A 69 6.04 2.37 -17.83
N ILE A 70 5.22 1.65 -18.60
CA ILE A 70 5.55 0.34 -19.17
C ILE A 70 6.68 0.43 -20.20
N GLU A 71 6.76 1.54 -20.95
CA GLU A 71 7.74 1.70 -22.02
C GLU A 71 9.13 1.97 -21.45
N ARG A 72 9.19 2.69 -20.32
CA ARG A 72 10.46 3.09 -19.70
C ARG A 72 11.00 2.11 -18.67
N VAL A 73 10.15 1.28 -18.05
CA VAL A 73 10.56 0.42 -16.95
C VAL A 73 10.61 -1.04 -17.37
N SER A 74 11.79 -1.66 -17.21
CA SER A 74 11.90 -3.11 -17.30
C SER A 74 11.07 -3.76 -16.19
N GLN A 75 10.04 -4.50 -16.60
CA GLN A 75 9.06 -5.15 -15.72
C GLN A 75 9.70 -6.08 -14.66
N ASN A 76 10.93 -6.55 -14.88
CA ASN A 76 11.68 -7.37 -13.93
C ASN A 76 12.26 -6.56 -12.75
N GLN A 77 12.28 -5.23 -12.82
CA GLN A 77 12.85 -4.36 -11.80
C GLN A 77 11.82 -3.81 -10.81
N VAL A 78 10.52 -4.02 -11.06
CA VAL A 78 9.43 -3.36 -10.33
C VAL A 78 9.19 -3.95 -8.92
N GLY A 79 9.74 -5.12 -8.63
CA GLY A 79 9.49 -5.84 -7.37
C GLY A 79 8.18 -6.63 -7.42
N GLN A 80 8.14 -7.78 -6.75
CA GLN A 80 7.04 -8.74 -6.91
C GLN A 80 5.77 -8.36 -6.13
N HIS A 81 5.92 -7.69 -4.99
CA HIS A 81 4.80 -7.33 -4.10
C HIS A 81 4.86 -5.85 -3.77
N PHE A 82 3.71 -5.18 -3.73
CA PHE A 82 3.58 -3.81 -3.25
C PHE A 82 2.16 -3.59 -2.74
N THR A 83 1.94 -2.51 -1.99
CA THR A 83 0.60 -2.15 -1.51
C THR A 83 0.30 -0.68 -1.75
N PHE A 84 -0.67 -0.40 -2.62
CA PHE A 84 -1.22 0.94 -2.78
C PHE A 84 -2.36 1.17 -1.77
N VAL A 85 -2.78 2.43 -1.61
CA VAL A 85 -3.92 2.80 -0.77
C VAL A 85 -4.86 3.70 -1.57
N LEU A 86 -6.15 3.38 -1.48
CA LEU A 86 -7.25 4.26 -1.88
C LEU A 86 -7.86 4.84 -0.61
N THR A 87 -8.16 6.13 -0.64
CA THR A 87 -8.86 6.80 0.48
C THR A 87 -10.31 6.98 0.07
N ASP A 88 -11.24 6.47 0.88
CA ASP A 88 -12.66 6.67 0.63
C ASP A 88 -13.15 8.04 1.10
N ILE A 89 -14.45 8.30 0.88
CA ILE A 89 -15.10 9.57 1.25
C ILE A 89 -15.11 9.83 2.78
N GLU A 90 -14.94 8.80 3.60
CA GLU A 90 -14.86 8.90 5.06
C GLU A 90 -13.40 9.03 5.52
N SER A 91 -12.47 9.26 4.59
CA SER A 91 -11.02 9.33 4.83
C SER A 91 -10.42 8.02 5.34
N LYS A 92 -11.07 6.90 5.05
CA LYS A 92 -10.62 5.57 5.47
C LYS A 92 -9.80 4.91 4.38
N GLN A 93 -8.74 4.22 4.81
CA GLN A 93 -7.77 3.60 3.92
C GLN A 93 -8.23 2.21 3.49
N ARG A 94 -8.38 2.01 2.18
CA ARG A 94 -8.47 0.69 1.53
C ARG A 94 -7.12 0.33 0.95
N PHE A 95 -6.57 -0.79 1.39
CA PHE A 95 -5.28 -1.31 0.96
C PHE A 95 -5.46 -2.21 -0.26
N GLY A 96 -4.74 -1.91 -1.33
CA GLY A 96 -4.62 -2.75 -2.51
C GLY A 96 -3.33 -3.55 -2.47
N PHE A 97 -3.39 -4.78 -1.96
CA PHE A 97 -2.24 -5.69 -1.89
C PHE A 97 -2.02 -6.30 -3.27
N CYS A 98 -0.86 -6.05 -3.86
CA CYS A 98 -0.54 -6.47 -5.21
C CYS A 98 0.56 -7.54 -5.25
N ARG A 99 0.43 -8.46 -6.20
CA ARG A 99 1.48 -9.37 -6.64
C ARG A 99 1.61 -9.33 -8.16
N LEU A 100 2.71 -8.79 -8.64
CA LEU A 100 3.10 -8.83 -10.06
C LEU A 100 3.70 -10.19 -10.39
N THR A 101 3.26 -10.79 -11.51
CA THR A 101 3.87 -12.02 -12.03
C THR A 101 5.24 -11.74 -12.65
N SER A 102 6.04 -12.78 -12.86
CA SER A 102 7.30 -12.67 -13.62
C SER A 102 7.04 -12.03 -14.98
N GLY A 103 7.83 -11.01 -15.32
CA GLY A 103 7.62 -10.19 -16.51
C GLY A 103 6.49 -9.16 -16.41
N GLY A 104 5.94 -8.86 -15.23
CA GLY A 104 5.12 -7.67 -14.94
C GLY A 104 3.89 -7.44 -15.84
N ARG A 105 3.39 -8.47 -16.54
CA ARG A 105 2.23 -8.36 -17.44
C ARG A 105 0.90 -8.74 -16.80
N ILE A 106 0.92 -9.41 -15.65
CA ILE A 106 -0.26 -9.77 -14.87
C ILE A 106 -0.03 -9.32 -13.43
N CYS A 107 -1.06 -8.74 -12.83
CA CYS A 107 -1.11 -8.37 -11.43
C CYS A 107 -2.30 -9.05 -10.77
N LEU A 108 -2.07 -9.71 -9.63
CA LEU A 108 -3.12 -10.11 -8.71
C LEU A 108 -3.25 -9.04 -7.65
N CYS A 109 -4.46 -8.58 -7.38
CA CYS A 109 -4.73 -7.55 -6.38
C CYS A 109 -5.84 -7.99 -5.43
N ILE A 110 -5.62 -7.85 -4.13
CA ILE A 110 -6.67 -7.96 -3.10
C ILE A 110 -6.89 -6.58 -2.52
N LEU A 111 -8.14 -6.11 -2.53
CA LEU A 111 -8.57 -4.86 -1.92
C LEU A 111 -9.23 -5.15 -0.58
N SER A 112 -8.72 -4.55 0.50
CA SER A 112 -9.24 -4.74 1.85
C SER A 112 -8.98 -3.51 2.74
N TYR A 113 -9.88 -3.24 3.69
CA TYR A 113 -9.65 -2.29 4.77
C TYR A 113 -8.72 -2.81 5.88
N LEU A 114 -8.45 -4.13 5.92
CA LEU A 114 -7.59 -4.74 6.93
C LEU A 114 -6.12 -4.65 6.52
N PRO A 115 -5.24 -4.04 7.35
CA PRO A 115 -3.83 -3.84 7.02
C PRO A 115 -3.00 -5.12 7.27
N TRP A 116 -3.42 -6.27 6.75
CA TRP A 116 -2.79 -7.57 6.99
C TRP A 116 -1.76 -7.92 5.91
N PHE A 117 -0.73 -7.08 5.77
CA PHE A 117 0.29 -7.18 4.73
C PHE A 117 0.85 -8.59 4.56
N GLU A 118 1.33 -9.21 5.64
CA GLU A 118 1.96 -10.53 5.59
C GLU A 118 0.97 -11.63 5.19
N VAL A 119 -0.28 -11.56 5.68
CA VAL A 119 -1.34 -12.52 5.37
C VAL A 119 -1.69 -12.42 3.89
N TYR A 120 -1.96 -11.22 3.38
CA TYR A 120 -2.38 -11.04 1.99
C TYR A 120 -1.26 -11.31 1.00
N TYR A 121 -0.01 -10.95 1.30
CA TYR A 121 1.12 -11.34 0.44
C TYR A 121 1.28 -12.86 0.37
N LYS A 122 1.14 -13.57 1.50
CA LYS A 122 1.20 -15.04 1.49
C LYS A 122 0.02 -15.64 0.71
N LEU A 123 -1.19 -15.12 0.90
CA LEU A 123 -2.38 -15.54 0.16
C LEU A 123 -2.22 -15.29 -1.35
N LEU A 124 -1.74 -14.13 -1.77
CA LEU A 124 -1.48 -13.80 -3.18
C LEU A 124 -0.49 -14.77 -3.83
N ASN A 125 0.53 -15.24 -3.10
CA ASN A 125 1.43 -16.28 -3.59
C ASN A 125 0.70 -17.61 -3.80
N THR A 126 -0.13 -18.03 -2.83
CA THR A 126 -0.94 -19.24 -2.97
C THR A 126 -1.93 -19.14 -4.13
N LEU A 127 -2.63 -18.01 -4.29
CA LEU A 127 -3.57 -17.79 -5.40
C LEU A 127 -2.86 -17.80 -6.75
N ALA A 128 -1.66 -17.21 -6.83
CA ALA A 128 -0.85 -17.27 -8.04
C ALA A 128 -0.42 -18.70 -8.39
N ASP A 129 -0.07 -19.51 -7.39
CA ASP A 129 0.30 -20.91 -7.58
C ASP A 129 -0.90 -21.75 -8.05
N TYR A 130 -2.10 -21.50 -7.51
CA TYR A 130 -3.33 -22.15 -8.00
C TYR A 130 -3.63 -21.77 -9.45
N LEU A 131 -3.49 -20.49 -9.80
CA LEU A 131 -3.67 -20.04 -11.19
C LEU A 131 -2.64 -20.66 -12.14
N ALA A 132 -1.38 -20.82 -11.70
CA ALA A 132 -0.33 -21.44 -12.51
C ALA A 132 -0.54 -22.96 -12.71
N LYS A 133 -1.22 -23.62 -11.77
CA LYS A 133 -1.55 -25.06 -11.80
C LYS A 133 -2.96 -25.35 -12.32
N GLU A 134 -3.69 -24.34 -12.77
CA GLU A 134 -5.08 -24.44 -13.24
C GLU A 134 -6.05 -25.03 -12.20
N LEU A 135 -5.80 -24.74 -10.91
CA LEU A 135 -6.62 -25.20 -9.77
C LEU A 135 -7.74 -24.21 -9.44
N GLU A 136 -8.67 -24.00 -10.37
CA GLU A 136 -9.76 -23.01 -10.21
C GLU A 136 -10.73 -23.31 -9.06
N ASN A 137 -10.99 -24.60 -8.79
CA ASN A 137 -11.87 -25.00 -7.69
C ASN A 137 -11.27 -24.62 -6.34
N ASP A 138 -10.00 -24.97 -6.09
CA ASP A 138 -9.29 -24.64 -4.84
C ASP A 138 -9.18 -23.12 -4.64
N LEU A 139 -8.96 -22.38 -5.72
CA LEU A 139 -8.93 -20.91 -5.71
C LEU A 139 -10.28 -20.33 -5.28
N ASN A 140 -11.37 -20.77 -5.92
CA ASN A 140 -12.70 -20.28 -5.63
C ASN A 140 -13.17 -20.69 -4.23
N GLU A 141 -12.87 -21.91 -3.77
CA GLU A 141 -13.18 -22.36 -2.42
C GLU A 141 -12.43 -21.54 -1.37
N THR A 142 -11.14 -21.30 -1.57
CA THR A 142 -10.33 -20.48 -0.65
C THR A 142 -10.88 -19.06 -0.54
N LEU A 143 -11.22 -18.43 -1.67
CA LEU A 143 -11.77 -17.08 -1.69
C LEU A 143 -13.17 -17.00 -1.10
N LYS A 144 -14.06 -17.94 -1.42
CA LYS A 144 -15.42 -18.02 -0.82
C LYS A 144 -15.34 -18.24 0.68
N SER A 145 -14.45 -19.14 1.13
CA SER A 145 -14.21 -19.40 2.54
C SER A 145 -13.77 -18.12 3.26
N LEU A 146 -12.74 -17.44 2.76
CA LEU A 146 -12.23 -16.21 3.38
C LEU A 146 -13.25 -15.05 3.33
N TYR A 147 -13.99 -14.90 2.22
CA TYR A 147 -14.95 -13.81 2.00
C TYR A 147 -16.23 -13.94 2.85
N SER A 148 -16.67 -15.18 3.10
CA SER A 148 -17.82 -15.47 3.96
C SER A 148 -17.46 -15.56 5.44
N HIS A 149 -16.17 -15.69 5.77
CA HIS A 149 -15.71 -15.73 7.14
C HIS A 149 -15.87 -14.35 7.80
N PRO A 150 -16.48 -14.25 9.00
CA PRO A 150 -16.57 -13.00 9.73
C PRO A 150 -15.16 -12.48 10.06
N VAL A 151 -14.96 -11.18 10.17
CA VAL A 151 -13.63 -10.64 10.50
C VAL A 151 -13.14 -11.23 11.84
N PRO A 152 -12.09 -12.06 11.83
CA PRO A 152 -11.60 -12.73 13.03
C PRO A 152 -10.99 -11.70 14.00
N LYS A 153 -11.12 -11.99 15.30
CA LYS A 153 -10.41 -11.23 16.34
C LYS A 153 -8.91 -11.48 16.23
N ALA A 154 -8.12 -10.49 16.62
CA ALA A 154 -6.66 -10.61 16.72
C ALA A 154 -6.25 -11.88 17.48
N ASN A 155 -5.17 -12.51 17.03
CA ASN A 155 -4.59 -13.74 17.56
C ASN A 155 -5.49 -15.00 17.44
N THR A 156 -6.55 -14.95 16.62
CA THR A 156 -7.41 -16.11 16.36
C THR A 156 -6.93 -16.87 15.11
N PRO A 157 -6.80 -18.20 15.15
CA PRO A 157 -6.48 -18.98 13.97
C PRO A 157 -7.67 -19.03 13.00
N VAL A 158 -7.38 -18.87 11.70
CA VAL A 158 -8.34 -18.98 10.59
C VAL A 158 -7.85 -20.06 9.65
N SER A 159 -8.69 -21.06 9.40
CA SER A 159 -8.42 -22.11 8.41
C SER A 159 -9.27 -21.85 7.17
N LEU A 160 -8.59 -21.70 6.02
CA LEU A 160 -9.23 -21.49 4.72
C LEU A 160 -9.43 -22.81 3.97
N SER A 161 -8.47 -23.73 4.12
CA SER A 161 -8.51 -25.09 3.58
C SER A 161 -7.64 -26.03 4.44
N VAL A 162 -7.63 -27.33 4.11
CA VAL A 162 -6.85 -28.37 4.82
C VAL A 162 -5.36 -28.00 4.95
N HIS A 163 -4.82 -27.25 3.98
CA HIS A 163 -3.41 -26.88 3.93
C HIS A 163 -3.14 -25.37 4.07
N SER A 164 -4.19 -24.56 4.29
CA SER A 164 -4.08 -23.10 4.37
C SER A 164 -4.72 -22.57 5.65
N TYR A 165 -3.89 -22.05 6.53
CA TYR A 165 -4.32 -21.35 7.74
C TYR A 165 -3.40 -20.17 8.04
N PHE A 166 -3.91 -19.18 8.77
CA PHE A 166 -3.15 -18.06 9.30
C PHE A 166 -3.69 -17.67 10.68
N ILE A 167 -2.91 -16.89 11.43
CA ILE A 167 -3.36 -16.28 12.68
C ILE A 167 -3.67 -14.82 12.37
N ALA A 168 -4.89 -14.37 12.68
CA ALA A 168 -5.27 -12.98 12.47
C ALA A 168 -4.32 -12.05 13.25
N PRO A 169 -3.63 -11.10 12.59
CA PRO A 169 -2.60 -10.31 13.25
C PRO A 169 -3.23 -9.31 14.23
N ASP A 170 -2.48 -9.03 15.30
CA ASP A 170 -2.81 -7.95 16.22
C ASP A 170 -2.25 -6.62 15.70
N VAL A 171 -3.13 -5.78 15.18
CA VAL A 171 -2.79 -4.46 14.64
C VAL A 171 -2.52 -3.41 15.73
N THR A 172 -2.70 -3.76 17.01
CA THR A 172 -2.38 -2.87 18.15
C THR A 172 -0.93 -3.00 18.61
N GLY A 173 -0.26 -4.10 18.25
CA GLY A 173 1.13 -4.36 18.60
C GLY A 173 2.10 -3.50 17.80
N LEU A 174 3.27 -3.22 18.38
CA LEU A 174 4.36 -2.59 17.64
C LEU A 174 4.86 -3.55 16.55
N PRO A 175 5.14 -3.06 15.32
CA PRO A 175 5.76 -3.87 14.29
C PRO A 175 7.17 -4.31 14.72
N THR A 176 7.51 -5.57 14.48
CA THR A 176 8.83 -6.14 14.77
C THR A 176 9.59 -6.47 13.48
N ILE A 177 10.92 -6.47 13.56
CA ILE A 177 11.81 -6.89 12.48
C ILE A 177 12.34 -8.29 12.84
N PRO A 178 12.29 -9.29 11.94
CA PRO A 178 11.95 -9.20 10.51
C PRO A 178 10.48 -9.48 10.16
N GLU A 179 9.59 -9.62 11.14
CA GLU A 179 8.22 -10.11 10.90
C GLU A 179 7.38 -9.13 10.06
N SER A 180 7.48 -7.83 10.33
CA SER A 180 6.84 -6.79 9.52
C SER A 180 7.66 -6.54 8.27
N ARG A 181 7.11 -6.88 7.11
CA ARG A 181 7.82 -6.71 5.83
C ARG A 181 8.10 -5.24 5.52
N ASN A 182 7.14 -4.36 5.80
CA ASN A 182 7.27 -2.93 5.51
C ASN A 182 8.40 -2.30 6.33
N LEU A 183 8.41 -2.54 7.64
CA LEU A 183 9.45 -1.99 8.52
C LEU A 183 10.84 -2.58 8.21
N THR A 184 10.89 -3.88 7.92
CA THR A 184 12.14 -4.57 7.56
C THR A 184 12.74 -4.02 6.28
N GLU A 185 11.95 -3.92 5.21
CA GLU A 185 12.42 -3.38 3.93
C GLU A 185 12.80 -1.89 4.05
N TYR A 186 12.03 -1.09 4.80
CA TYR A 186 12.36 0.31 5.09
C TYR A 186 13.73 0.44 5.78
N PHE A 187 13.95 -0.35 6.83
CA PHE A 187 15.20 -0.34 7.60
C PHE A 187 16.41 -0.83 6.79
N VAL A 188 16.19 -1.75 5.84
CA VAL A 188 17.23 -2.25 4.93
C VAL A 188 17.55 -1.25 3.82
N ALA A 189 16.54 -0.56 3.29
CA ALA A 189 16.69 0.29 2.10
C ALA A 189 17.08 1.74 2.40
N VAL A 190 16.83 2.24 3.61
CA VAL A 190 17.04 3.65 3.97
C VAL A 190 18.07 3.75 5.10
N ASP A 191 19.12 4.55 4.89
CA ASP A 191 20.11 4.79 5.93
C ASP A 191 19.54 5.62 7.09
N VAL A 192 20.19 5.50 8.24
CA VAL A 192 19.74 6.11 9.51
C VAL A 192 19.58 7.63 9.39
N ASN A 193 20.44 8.34 8.65
CA ASN A 193 20.32 9.79 8.52
C ASN A 193 19.06 10.16 7.75
N ASN A 194 18.78 9.48 6.64
CA ASN A 194 17.56 9.69 5.86
C ASN A 194 16.31 9.27 6.64
N MET A 195 16.37 8.22 7.46
CA MET A 195 15.26 7.86 8.35
C MET A 195 14.93 9.01 9.33
N LEU A 196 15.95 9.60 9.96
CA LEU A 196 15.78 10.73 10.88
C LEU A 196 15.25 11.98 10.18
N GLN A 197 15.76 12.29 8.98
CA GLN A 197 15.26 13.40 8.17
C GLN A 197 13.79 13.22 7.78
N LEU A 198 13.41 12.01 7.40
CA LEU A 198 12.03 11.67 7.05
C LEU A 198 11.10 11.79 8.27
N TYR A 199 11.52 11.25 9.41
CA TYR A 199 10.78 11.36 10.67
C TYR A 199 10.60 12.83 11.10
N ALA A 200 11.69 13.62 11.11
CA ALA A 200 11.62 15.04 11.41
C ALA A 200 10.72 15.80 10.43
N SER A 201 10.77 15.47 9.15
CA SER A 201 9.92 16.08 8.12
C SER A 201 8.43 15.76 8.35
N MET A 202 8.10 14.52 8.75
CA MET A 202 6.73 14.14 9.10
C MET A 202 6.23 14.90 10.34
N LEU A 203 7.06 15.04 11.38
CA LEU A 203 6.69 15.82 12.58
C LEU A 203 6.46 17.32 12.28
N HIS A 204 7.05 17.84 11.22
CA HIS A 204 6.82 19.20 10.73
C HIS A 204 5.74 19.28 9.64
N GLU A 205 4.99 18.20 9.42
CA GLU A 205 3.94 18.08 8.41
C GLU A 205 4.39 18.57 7.03
N ARG A 206 5.64 18.24 6.66
CA ARG A 206 6.22 18.65 5.38
C ARG A 206 5.62 17.86 4.22
N ARG A 207 5.70 18.47 3.04
CA ARG A 207 5.48 17.75 1.78
C ARG A 207 6.69 16.89 1.54
N ILE A 208 6.49 15.59 1.55
CA ILE A 208 7.56 14.60 1.42
C ILE A 208 7.29 13.82 0.16
N ILE A 209 8.32 13.66 -0.65
CA ILE A 209 8.37 12.78 -1.82
C ILE A 209 9.43 11.72 -1.59
N ILE A 210 9.02 10.46 -1.75
CA ILE A 210 9.92 9.30 -1.78
C ILE A 210 9.95 8.78 -3.21
N THR A 211 11.12 8.38 -3.69
CA THR A 211 11.30 7.78 -5.01
C THR A 211 11.99 6.43 -4.86
N SER A 212 11.70 5.48 -5.74
CA SER A 212 12.40 4.20 -5.81
C SER A 212 12.18 3.56 -7.18
N SER A 213 13.15 2.76 -7.63
CA SER A 213 13.01 1.93 -8.83
C SER A 213 12.19 0.66 -8.59
N LYS A 214 11.94 0.29 -7.32
CA LYS A 214 11.18 -0.90 -6.92
C LYS A 214 9.92 -0.48 -6.15
N LEU A 215 8.74 -0.89 -6.62
CA LEU A 215 7.47 -0.61 -5.92
C LEU A 215 7.41 -1.26 -4.54
N SER A 216 8.04 -2.43 -4.39
CA SER A 216 8.12 -3.12 -3.10
C SER A 216 8.80 -2.24 -2.05
N THR A 217 9.95 -1.67 -2.41
CA THR A 217 10.73 -0.78 -1.55
C THR A 217 10.01 0.55 -1.35
N LEU A 218 9.44 1.12 -2.41
CA LEU A 218 8.69 2.38 -2.35
C LEU A 218 7.55 2.33 -1.33
N THR A 219 6.66 1.36 -1.48
CA THR A 219 5.49 1.22 -0.60
C THR A 219 5.89 0.81 0.81
N ALA A 220 6.87 -0.09 0.95
CA ALA A 220 7.37 -0.48 2.26
C ALA A 220 8.01 0.68 3.03
N CYS A 221 8.82 1.52 2.38
CA CYS A 221 9.38 2.72 2.98
C CYS A 221 8.28 3.67 3.45
N LEU A 222 7.20 3.81 2.68
CA LEU A 222 6.09 4.68 3.08
C LEU A 222 5.31 4.13 4.28
N HIS A 223 4.85 2.88 4.21
CA HIS A 223 4.12 2.23 5.29
C HIS A 223 4.98 2.10 6.56
N GLY A 224 6.25 1.72 6.40
CA GLY A 224 7.20 1.56 7.50
C GLY A 224 7.55 2.87 8.18
N SER A 225 7.77 3.95 7.41
CA SER A 225 8.08 5.27 7.99
C SER A 225 6.88 5.91 8.70
N VAL A 226 5.67 5.79 8.15
CA VAL A 226 4.45 6.27 8.82
C VAL A 226 4.18 5.49 10.12
N ALA A 227 4.45 4.18 10.15
CA ALA A 227 4.29 3.38 11.37
C ALA A 227 5.16 3.87 12.54
N LEU A 228 6.30 4.55 12.26
CA LEU A 228 7.15 5.13 13.31
C LEU A 228 6.54 6.37 13.99
N LEU A 229 5.45 6.93 13.47
CA LEU A 229 4.75 8.04 14.12
C LEU A 229 3.94 7.60 15.34
N TYR A 230 3.72 6.29 15.54
CA TYR A 230 2.92 5.76 16.64
C TYR A 230 3.28 6.43 18.00
N PRO A 231 2.29 6.88 18.78
CA PRO A 231 0.84 6.72 18.63
C PRO A 231 0.15 7.80 17.77
N MET A 232 0.92 8.64 17.07
CA MET A 232 0.39 9.59 16.09
C MET A 232 0.22 8.91 14.72
N TYR A 233 -0.65 9.49 13.91
CA TYR A 233 -0.95 9.00 12.56
C TYR A 233 -0.87 10.14 11.58
N TRP A 234 -0.42 9.85 10.36
CA TRP A 234 -0.39 10.84 9.30
C TRP A 234 -1.82 11.23 8.91
N GLN A 235 -2.18 12.50 9.06
CA GLN A 235 -3.56 12.99 8.84
C GLN A 235 -3.79 13.63 7.46
N HIS A 236 -2.73 13.85 6.69
CA HIS A 236 -2.82 14.50 5.38
C HIS A 236 -2.92 13.46 4.27
N ILE A 237 -3.00 13.94 3.02
CA ILE A 237 -3.04 13.09 1.83
C ILE A 237 -1.94 12.02 1.89
N TYR A 238 -2.33 10.78 1.64
CA TYR A 238 -1.47 9.61 1.75
C TYR A 238 -1.64 8.73 0.51
N ILE A 239 -0.64 8.74 -0.38
CA ILE A 239 -0.67 8.01 -1.65
C ILE A 239 0.62 7.20 -1.79
N PRO A 240 0.60 5.90 -1.41
CA PRO A 240 1.78 5.04 -1.45
C PRO A 240 2.40 4.82 -2.83
N VAL A 241 1.56 4.84 -3.86
CA VAL A 241 2.02 4.82 -5.24
C VAL A 241 1.09 5.67 -6.07
N LEU A 242 1.67 6.55 -6.89
CA LEU A 242 0.92 7.44 -7.76
C LEU A 242 1.01 6.95 -9.22
N PRO A 243 -0.11 6.51 -9.82
CA PRO A 243 -0.15 6.16 -11.24
C PRO A 243 0.15 7.37 -12.16
N PRO A 244 0.76 7.15 -13.34
CA PRO A 244 1.12 8.22 -14.27
C PRO A 244 -0.04 9.14 -14.69
N HIS A 245 -1.24 8.60 -14.89
CA HIS A 245 -2.40 9.41 -15.32
C HIS A 245 -2.89 10.42 -14.28
N LEU A 246 -2.53 10.27 -13.00
CA LEU A 246 -2.88 11.23 -11.94
C LEU A 246 -1.81 12.30 -11.75
N LEU A 247 -0.64 12.11 -12.35
CA LEU A 247 0.55 12.93 -12.17
C LEU A 247 0.29 14.39 -12.58
N ASP A 248 -0.31 14.62 -13.74
CA ASP A 248 -0.64 15.97 -14.23
C ASP A 248 -1.68 16.67 -13.36
N TYR A 249 -2.70 15.94 -12.92
CA TYR A 249 -3.70 16.46 -11.99
C TYR A 249 -3.03 16.88 -10.67
N PHE A 250 -2.12 16.08 -10.15
CA PHE A 250 -1.38 16.41 -8.92
C PHE A 250 -0.41 17.57 -9.10
N ILE A 251 0.33 17.65 -10.21
CA ILE A 251 1.20 18.79 -10.50
C ILE A 251 0.39 20.08 -10.60
N SER A 252 -0.82 20.03 -11.17
CA SER A 252 -1.72 21.18 -11.23
C SER A 252 -2.24 21.60 -9.85
N LEU A 253 -2.65 20.64 -8.99
CA LEU A 253 -3.06 20.87 -7.61
C LEU A 253 -1.92 21.42 -6.73
N LEU A 254 -0.68 21.02 -7.04
CA LEU A 254 0.53 21.49 -6.36
C LEU A 254 0.95 22.91 -6.78
N GLY A 255 0.34 23.47 -7.83
CA GLY A 255 0.59 24.84 -8.28
C GLY A 255 1.89 25.02 -9.06
N PHE A 256 2.39 23.98 -9.73
CA PHE A 256 3.63 24.09 -10.53
C PHE A 256 3.43 24.89 -11.84
N TYR A 257 2.20 25.03 -12.32
CA TYR A 257 1.85 25.91 -13.42
C TYR A 257 1.12 27.15 -12.90
N SER A 258 1.83 28.28 -12.85
CA SER A 258 1.29 29.63 -12.67
C SER A 258 0.89 30.05 -11.23
N SER A 259 1.29 31.29 -10.95
CA SER A 259 1.12 32.13 -9.76
C SER A 259 -0.23 32.06 -9.03
N LEU A 260 -0.14 32.16 -7.69
CA LEU A 260 -1.21 32.39 -6.71
C LEU A 260 -2.33 31.34 -6.69
N ILE A 261 -2.20 30.34 -5.79
CA ILE A 261 -3.30 29.80 -4.97
C ILE A 261 -2.69 29.07 -3.76
N THR A 262 -3.28 29.28 -2.59
CA THR A 262 -2.84 28.84 -1.28
C THR A 262 -3.29 27.40 -1.01
N ALA A 263 -2.55 26.41 -1.50
CA ALA A 263 -2.78 25.00 -1.14
C ALA A 263 -1.90 24.60 0.06
N LYS A 264 -2.50 24.51 1.24
CA LYS A 264 -1.88 24.09 2.49
C LYS A 264 -1.88 22.55 2.60
N HIS A 265 -0.70 21.96 2.86
CA HIS A 265 -0.42 20.59 3.34
C HIS A 265 -0.77 19.41 2.41
N LEU A 266 0.25 18.75 1.80
CA LEU A 266 0.11 17.50 1.02
C LEU A 266 1.36 16.61 1.16
N PHE A 267 1.22 15.29 1.14
CA PHE A 267 2.33 14.30 1.13
C PHE A 267 2.13 13.36 -0.07
N PHE A 268 3.15 13.22 -0.91
CA PHE A 268 3.05 12.57 -2.22
C PHE A 268 4.24 11.67 -2.48
N VAL A 269 4.07 10.55 -3.17
CA VAL A 269 5.22 9.74 -3.61
C VAL A 269 5.22 9.70 -5.14
N PHE A 270 6.34 10.12 -5.73
CA PHE A 270 6.53 10.18 -7.17
C PHE A 270 7.50 9.07 -7.57
N GLN A 271 7.19 8.32 -8.63
CA GLN A 271 8.17 7.46 -9.26
C GLN A 271 8.90 8.28 -10.33
N GLU A 272 10.06 8.85 -10.01
CA GLU A 272 10.88 9.52 -11.02
C GLU A 272 11.67 8.44 -11.79
N ILE A 273 11.16 8.06 -12.96
CA ILE A 273 11.87 7.19 -13.92
C ILE A 273 12.71 8.09 -14.83
N THR A 274 13.79 8.65 -14.30
CA THR A 274 14.87 9.16 -15.15
C THR A 274 16.24 8.76 -14.62
N SER A 275 17.00 8.19 -15.55
CA SER A 275 18.36 7.66 -15.49
C SER A 275 19.34 8.41 -14.58
N SER A 276 20.13 7.63 -13.84
CA SER A 276 21.43 7.95 -13.24
C SER A 276 21.48 8.72 -11.91
N ARG A 277 21.08 8.05 -10.82
CA ARG A 277 21.90 7.82 -9.59
C ARG A 277 21.00 7.23 -8.50
N GLU A 278 21.46 6.14 -7.87
CA GLU A 278 20.84 5.56 -6.68
C GLU A 278 21.05 6.50 -5.50
N VAL A 279 20.06 7.34 -5.20
CA VAL A 279 19.89 8.00 -3.91
C VAL A 279 18.39 8.12 -3.68
N LEU A 280 17.91 7.66 -2.53
CA LEU A 280 16.58 7.98 -2.03
C LEU A 280 16.59 9.47 -1.68
N GLU A 281 16.45 10.34 -2.68
CA GLU A 281 16.36 11.77 -2.44
C GLU A 281 14.97 12.08 -1.87
N VAL A 282 14.93 12.54 -0.62
CA VAL A 282 13.80 13.30 -0.10
C VAL A 282 13.73 14.59 -0.90
N LEU A 283 13.06 14.54 -2.06
CA LEU A 283 12.89 15.70 -2.92
C LEU A 283 11.93 16.68 -2.21
N ALA A 284 12.57 17.70 -1.62
CA ALA A 284 12.04 18.93 -1.05
C ALA A 284 11.69 18.98 0.46
N VAL A 285 12.72 19.21 1.30
CA VAL A 285 12.56 20.06 2.49
C VAL A 285 12.41 21.52 2.01
N PHE A 286 11.19 21.99 1.76
CA PHE A 286 10.97 23.42 1.50
C PHE A 286 11.25 24.23 2.77
N HIS A 287 12.39 24.92 2.82
CA HIS A 287 12.62 25.97 3.81
C HIS A 287 11.63 27.13 3.60
N ARG A 288 11.08 27.68 4.69
CA ARG A 288 10.54 29.05 4.64
C ARG A 288 11.70 29.96 4.25
N THR A 289 11.65 30.59 3.08
CA THR A 289 12.29 31.89 2.94
C THR A 289 11.43 32.85 3.74
N SER A 290 11.90 33.20 4.94
CA SER A 290 11.41 34.38 5.64
C SER A 290 11.70 35.57 4.72
N VAL A 291 10.64 36.20 4.23
CA VAL A 291 10.74 37.53 3.64
C VAL A 291 11.10 38.48 4.77
N GLY A 292 12.33 38.96 4.75
CA GLY A 292 12.81 40.15 5.43
C GLY A 292 13.49 41.02 4.40
#